data_AF-A0A7C5HKD6-F1
#
_entry.id   AF-A0A7C5HKD6-F1
#
_cell.length_a   1.000
_cell.length_b   1.000
_cell.length_c   1.000
_cell.angle_alpha   90.00
_cell.angle_beta   90.00
_cell.angle_gamma   90.00
#
_symmetry.space_group_name_H-M   'P 1'
#
loop_
_entity.id
_entity.type
_entity.pdbx_description
1 polymer ?
#
loop_
_entity_poly.entity_id
_entity_poly.type
_entity_poly.pdbx_seq_one_letter_code
_entity_poly.pdbx_strand_id
1 'polypeptide(L)'
;MLKIDRTLLGRPLRVDEPVEELGISSYDRLRDAITAGDTETALELVDYVQVEGKSLHDVYGDWVYALLTWIADNCGEEKMLDVLTYCKEKVGAAFLDQLKSLKTKKQVVQWYTEQMRAHRSGPNESGTITVREESDRFVISCDPCGAGGRMRRGGQVDDTPPRTEAPFNFGVTRKAYPWSWGRKNVSYYCLHCSIWHELIPMMDSGVPTRLVAEYDPADPAKPCTLLFYKDPQDIPEEFYTRIGLSKPAPGQPAKPL
;
A
#
# COMPACT_ATOMS: atom_id res chain seq x y z
N MET A 1 32.73 -11.56 9.68
CA MET A 1 31.98 -12.82 9.60
C MET A 1 30.51 -12.52 9.86
N LEU A 2 29.63 -12.99 8.99
CA LEU A 2 28.19 -12.85 9.15
C LEU A 2 27.76 -13.53 10.46
N LYS A 3 26.98 -12.82 11.27
CA LYS A 3 26.38 -13.37 12.49
C LYS A 3 25.01 -12.75 12.69
N ILE A 4 23.99 -13.59 12.86
CA ILE A 4 22.61 -13.16 13.07
C ILE A 4 22.15 -13.60 14.46
N ASP A 5 21.83 -12.62 15.32
CA ASP A 5 21.17 -12.86 16.59
C ASP A 5 19.66 -12.89 16.39
N ARG A 6 18.98 -13.92 16.92
CA ARG A 6 17.53 -14.10 16.81
C ARG A 6 16.80 -13.92 18.14
N THR A 7 17.52 -13.55 19.19
CA THR A 7 17.03 -13.52 20.57
C THR A 7 16.90 -12.10 21.12
N LEU A 8 17.77 -11.17 20.69
CA LEU A 8 17.85 -9.81 21.25
C LEU A 8 16.58 -8.98 21.06
N LEU A 9 15.93 -9.08 19.90
CA LEU A 9 14.83 -8.17 19.51
C LEU A 9 13.51 -8.89 19.22
N GLY A 10 13.40 -10.19 19.50
CA GLY A 10 12.27 -11.01 19.00
C GLY A 10 12.23 -11.15 17.47
N ARG A 11 13.27 -10.68 16.79
CA ARG A 11 13.50 -10.80 15.34
C ARG A 11 15.00 -10.95 15.06
N PRO A 12 15.38 -11.46 13.87
CA PRO A 12 16.77 -11.46 13.42
C PRO A 12 17.40 -10.07 13.39
N LEU A 13 18.64 -9.97 13.86
CA LEU A 13 19.50 -8.79 13.79
C LEU A 13 20.92 -9.23 13.42
N ARG A 14 21.50 -8.65 12.36
CA ARG A 14 22.93 -8.80 12.08
C ARG A 14 23.75 -8.15 13.19
N VAL A 15 24.68 -8.93 13.74
CA VAL A 15 25.62 -8.59 14.82
C VAL A 15 27.02 -9.04 14.42
N ASP A 16 27.34 -8.79 13.14
CA ASP A 16 28.57 -9.22 12.49
C ASP A 16 29.80 -8.69 13.23
N GLU A 17 30.87 -9.50 13.20
CA GLU A 17 32.18 -9.12 13.75
C GLU A 17 33.28 -9.43 12.72
N PRO A 18 34.28 -8.55 12.54
CA PRO A 18 34.45 -7.26 13.24
C PRO A 18 33.39 -6.22 12.81
N VAL A 19 33.16 -5.19 13.64
CA VAL A 19 32.05 -4.22 13.48
C VAL A 19 31.97 -3.57 12.09
N GLU A 20 33.08 -3.41 11.38
CA GLU A 20 33.15 -2.87 10.02
C GLU A 20 32.33 -3.72 9.03
N GLU A 21 32.15 -5.01 9.32
CA GLU A 21 31.36 -5.94 8.52
C GLU A 21 29.88 -5.54 8.43
N LEU A 22 29.35 -4.86 9.47
CA LEU A 22 27.99 -4.31 9.49
C LEU A 22 27.80 -3.20 8.44
N GLY A 23 28.88 -2.57 7.98
CA GLY A 23 28.85 -1.55 6.93
C GLY A 23 28.55 -2.10 5.54
N ILE A 24 28.63 -3.42 5.35
CA ILE A 24 28.33 -4.08 4.08
C ILE A 24 26.86 -4.49 4.06
N SER A 25 26.13 -4.09 3.01
CA SER A 25 24.70 -4.35 2.90
C SER A 25 24.40 -5.86 2.85
N SER A 26 23.24 -6.26 3.39
CA SER A 26 22.81 -7.68 3.32
C SER A 26 22.64 -8.15 1.88
N TYR A 27 22.30 -7.23 0.97
CA TYR A 27 22.25 -7.48 -0.47
C TYR A 27 23.63 -7.84 -1.04
N ASP A 28 24.68 -7.09 -0.70
CA ASP A 28 26.03 -7.37 -1.19
C ASP A 28 26.58 -8.66 -0.56
N ARG A 29 26.35 -8.88 0.74
CA ARG A 29 26.69 -10.14 1.41
C ARG A 29 26.03 -11.35 0.75
N LEU A 30 24.76 -11.22 0.36
CA LEU A 30 24.03 -12.26 -0.35
C LEU A 30 24.70 -12.57 -1.70
N ARG A 31 25.09 -11.53 -2.44
CA ARG A 31 25.80 -11.69 -3.73
C ARG A 31 27.16 -12.35 -3.56
N ASP A 32 27.90 -11.98 -2.52
CA ASP A 32 29.19 -12.58 -2.20
C ASP A 32 29.03 -14.07 -1.88
N ALA A 33 28.04 -14.43 -1.05
CA ALA A 33 27.74 -15.83 -0.71
C ALA A 33 27.37 -16.66 -1.95
N ILE A 34 26.51 -16.12 -2.84
CA ILE A 34 26.15 -16.76 -4.11
C ILE A 34 27.39 -16.97 -4.98
N THR A 35 28.24 -15.94 -5.10
CA THR A 35 29.45 -16.00 -5.94
C THR A 35 30.46 -17.03 -5.41
N ALA A 36 30.55 -17.17 -4.08
CA ALA A 36 31.39 -18.14 -3.42
C ALA A 36 30.81 -19.58 -3.43
N GLY A 37 29.56 -19.77 -3.88
CA GLY A 37 28.86 -21.05 -3.81
C GLY A 37 28.40 -21.44 -2.40
N ASP A 38 28.44 -20.49 -1.46
CA ASP A 38 27.97 -20.67 -0.08
C ASP A 38 26.44 -20.58 -0.04
N THR A 39 25.81 -21.72 -0.32
CA THR A 39 24.35 -21.83 -0.44
C THR A 39 23.66 -21.64 0.91
N GLU A 40 24.28 -22.05 2.01
CA GLU A 40 23.70 -21.93 3.35
C GLU A 40 23.58 -20.44 3.75
N THR A 41 24.68 -19.69 3.65
CA THR A 41 24.69 -18.26 3.91
C THR A 41 23.78 -17.50 2.95
N ALA A 42 23.76 -17.88 1.67
CA ALA A 42 22.89 -17.25 0.69
C ALA A 42 21.41 -17.41 1.04
N LEU A 43 20.98 -18.62 1.42
CA LEU A 43 19.59 -18.86 1.81
C LEU A 43 19.22 -18.09 3.09
N GLU A 44 20.10 -18.04 4.09
CA GLU A 44 19.83 -17.26 5.31
C GLU A 44 19.69 -15.76 5.00
N LEU A 45 20.52 -15.22 4.12
CA LEU A 45 20.48 -13.80 3.75
C LEU A 45 19.28 -13.46 2.84
N VAL A 46 18.79 -14.38 2.00
CA VAL A 46 17.57 -14.17 1.22
C VAL A 46 16.38 -13.84 2.14
N ASP A 47 16.23 -14.58 3.23
CA ASP A 47 15.18 -14.35 4.21
C ASP A 47 15.45 -13.07 5.03
N TYR A 48 16.71 -12.84 5.40
CA TYR A 48 17.09 -11.70 6.24
C TYR A 48 16.91 -10.35 5.53
N VAL A 49 17.27 -10.23 4.24
CA VAL A 49 17.12 -8.98 3.47
C VAL A 49 15.67 -8.49 3.48
N GLN A 50 14.71 -9.41 3.41
CA GLN A 50 13.31 -9.06 3.57
C GLN A 50 13.04 -8.49 4.96
N VAL A 51 13.41 -9.20 6.03
CA VAL A 51 13.13 -8.75 7.40
C VAL A 51 13.82 -7.42 7.75
N GLU A 52 15.04 -7.20 7.29
CA GLU A 52 15.85 -6.01 7.59
C GLU A 52 15.16 -4.71 7.17
N GLY A 53 14.55 -4.68 5.99
CA GLY A 53 13.83 -3.50 5.49
C GLY A 53 12.45 -3.29 6.09
N LYS A 54 11.85 -4.32 6.71
CA LYS A 54 10.45 -4.29 7.17
C LYS A 54 10.19 -3.18 8.19
N SER A 55 11.01 -3.11 9.23
CA SER A 55 10.74 -2.16 10.33
C SER A 55 10.73 -0.72 9.84
N LEU A 56 11.62 -0.37 8.91
CA LEU A 56 11.69 0.98 8.37
C LEU A 56 10.49 1.28 7.46
N HIS A 57 10.14 0.35 6.57
CA HIS A 57 8.94 0.46 5.72
C HIS A 57 7.68 0.66 6.57
N ASP A 58 7.51 -0.13 7.62
CA ASP A 58 6.31 -0.12 8.45
C ASP A 58 6.19 1.15 9.27
N VAL A 59 7.30 1.59 9.87
CA VAL A 59 7.36 2.85 10.62
C VAL A 59 6.99 4.04 9.73
N TYR A 60 7.40 4.08 8.46
CA TYR A 60 6.98 5.17 7.56
C TYR A 60 5.49 5.17 7.30
N GLY A 61 4.88 3.99 7.11
CA GLY A 61 3.43 3.88 7.00
C GLY A 61 2.71 4.34 8.27
N ASP A 62 3.16 3.83 9.42
CA ASP A 62 2.56 4.12 10.72
C ASP A 62 2.74 5.59 11.11
N TRP A 63 3.87 6.22 10.76
CA TRP A 63 4.11 7.65 10.94
C TRP A 63 3.13 8.50 10.12
N VAL A 64 2.91 8.16 8.84
CA VAL A 64 1.90 8.85 8.02
C VAL A 64 0.52 8.71 8.65
N TYR A 65 0.15 7.52 9.14
CA TYR A 65 -1.15 7.32 9.77
C TYR A 65 -1.28 8.11 11.10
N ALA A 66 -0.25 8.14 11.92
CA ALA A 66 -0.20 8.96 13.14
C ALA A 66 -0.37 10.45 12.82
N LEU A 67 0.32 10.95 11.78
CA LEU A 67 0.21 12.34 11.33
C LEU A 67 -1.20 12.68 10.86
N LEU A 68 -1.82 11.81 10.05
CA LEU A 68 -3.20 12.01 9.59
C LEU A 68 -4.20 11.98 10.76
N THR A 69 -3.98 11.10 11.75
CA THR A 69 -4.78 11.07 12.98
C THR A 69 -4.66 12.38 13.74
N TRP A 70 -3.43 12.87 13.95
CA TRP A 70 -3.21 14.14 14.64
C TRP A 70 -3.91 15.30 13.91
N ILE A 71 -3.83 15.35 12.58
CA ILE A 71 -4.52 16.37 11.78
C ILE A 71 -6.03 16.25 11.98
N ALA A 72 -6.61 15.06 11.93
CA ALA A 72 -8.04 14.89 12.12
C ALA A 72 -8.51 15.35 13.52
N ASP A 73 -7.76 15.01 14.56
CA ASP A 73 -8.11 15.35 15.95
C ASP A 73 -7.91 16.84 16.27
N ASN A 74 -6.96 17.51 15.62
CA ASN A 74 -6.62 18.91 15.91
C ASN A 74 -7.15 19.92 14.89
N CYS A 75 -7.46 19.48 13.67
CA CYS A 75 -7.89 20.33 12.56
C CYS A 75 -9.23 19.91 11.94
N GLY A 76 -9.79 18.78 12.35
CA GLY A 76 -11.01 18.20 11.80
C GLY A 76 -10.74 17.19 10.67
N GLU A 77 -11.52 16.11 10.63
CA GLU A 77 -11.37 15.05 9.62
C GLU A 77 -11.73 15.51 8.20
N GLU A 78 -12.52 16.58 8.07
CA GLU A 78 -12.83 17.22 6.81
C GLU A 78 -11.56 17.71 6.07
N LYS A 79 -10.45 17.94 6.80
CA LYS A 79 -9.17 18.33 6.21
C LYS A 79 -8.46 17.21 5.46
N MET A 80 -8.90 15.95 5.58
CA MET A 80 -8.26 14.83 4.90
C MET A 80 -8.26 14.99 3.37
N LEU A 81 -9.30 15.58 2.78
CA LEU A 81 -9.34 15.85 1.34
C LEU A 81 -8.25 16.85 0.93
N ASP A 82 -8.16 17.99 1.63
CA ASP A 82 -7.17 19.04 1.36
C ASP A 82 -5.74 18.50 1.49
N VAL A 83 -5.45 17.81 2.60
CA VAL A 83 -4.12 17.29 2.93
C VAL A 83 -3.69 16.24 1.93
N LEU A 84 -4.54 15.26 1.63
CA LEU A 84 -4.16 14.18 0.72
C LEU A 84 -4.09 14.67 -0.73
N THR A 85 -4.90 15.65 -1.13
CA THR A 85 -4.77 16.30 -2.45
C THR A 85 -3.43 17.03 -2.55
N TYR A 86 -3.08 17.85 -1.56
CA TYR A 86 -1.79 18.52 -1.50
C TYR A 86 -0.62 17.54 -1.56
N CYS A 87 -0.67 16.46 -0.76
CA CYS A 87 0.35 15.42 -0.81
C CYS A 87 0.49 14.82 -2.21
N LYS A 88 -0.63 14.46 -2.87
CA LYS A 88 -0.62 13.90 -4.23
C LYS A 88 0.04 14.83 -5.24
N GLU A 89 -0.20 16.12 -5.15
CA GLU A 89 0.43 17.12 -6.01
C GLU A 89 1.94 17.20 -5.78
N LYS A 90 2.38 17.22 -4.52
CA LYS A 90 3.81 17.35 -4.19
C LYS A 90 4.62 16.09 -4.46
N VAL A 91 4.07 14.91 -4.19
CA VAL A 91 4.79 13.64 -4.43
C VAL A 91 4.57 13.09 -5.84
N GLY A 92 3.53 13.56 -6.54
CA GLY A 92 3.15 13.05 -7.85
C GLY A 92 4.27 13.15 -8.89
N ALA A 93 5.06 14.22 -8.87
CA ALA A 93 6.15 14.42 -9.83
C ALA A 93 7.20 13.29 -9.80
N ALA A 94 7.49 12.74 -8.62
CA ALA A 94 8.45 11.64 -8.46
C ALA A 94 7.94 10.32 -9.08
N PHE A 95 6.63 10.11 -9.12
CA PHE A 95 6.00 8.88 -9.62
C PHE A 95 5.60 8.96 -11.10
N LEU A 96 5.19 10.14 -11.57
CA LEU A 96 4.63 10.32 -12.90
C LEU A 96 5.63 10.08 -14.04
N ASP A 97 6.94 10.26 -13.78
CA ASP A 97 7.93 10.10 -14.84
C ASP A 97 8.06 8.65 -15.33
N GLN A 98 8.01 7.68 -14.41
CA GLN A 98 8.03 6.26 -14.74
C GLN A 98 6.80 5.83 -15.55
N LEU A 99 5.63 6.42 -15.26
CA LEU A 99 4.37 6.07 -15.90
C LEU A 99 4.29 6.48 -17.38
N LYS A 100 5.05 7.50 -17.81
CA LYS A 100 5.10 7.95 -19.22
C LYS A 100 5.57 6.85 -20.18
N SER A 101 6.37 5.93 -19.67
CA SER A 101 6.96 4.82 -20.40
C SER A 101 5.97 3.67 -20.63
N LEU A 102 4.93 3.56 -19.79
CA LEU A 102 3.98 2.45 -19.82
C LEU A 102 2.94 2.71 -20.91
N LYS A 103 2.86 1.82 -21.91
CA LYS A 103 2.02 1.97 -23.11
C LYS A 103 0.75 1.12 -23.08
N THR A 104 0.72 0.10 -22.24
CA THR A 104 -0.40 -0.83 -22.14
C THR A 104 -0.93 -0.91 -20.71
N LYS A 105 -2.21 -1.28 -20.56
CA LYS A 105 -2.80 -1.54 -19.24
C LYS A 105 -2.05 -2.65 -18.49
N LYS A 106 -1.58 -3.67 -19.21
CA LYS A 106 -0.78 -4.76 -18.64
C LYS A 106 0.54 -4.28 -18.04
N GLN A 107 1.24 -3.34 -18.68
CA GLN A 107 2.45 -2.73 -18.13
C GLN A 107 2.17 -1.92 -16.86
N VAL A 108 1.05 -1.21 -16.81
CA VAL A 108 0.59 -0.52 -15.59
C VAL A 108 0.33 -1.53 -14.47
N VAL A 109 -0.33 -2.65 -14.77
CA VAL A 109 -0.60 -3.72 -13.81
C VAL A 109 0.71 -4.38 -13.33
N GLN A 110 1.67 -4.64 -14.22
CA GLN A 110 2.98 -5.18 -13.85
C GLN A 110 3.71 -4.25 -12.87
N TRP A 111 3.74 -2.95 -13.17
CA TRP A 111 4.33 -1.93 -12.31
C TRP A 111 3.61 -1.87 -10.95
N TYR A 112 2.28 -1.79 -10.93
CA TYR A 112 1.52 -1.79 -9.65
C TYR A 112 1.73 -3.06 -8.85
N THR A 113 1.81 -4.22 -9.52
CA THR A 113 2.06 -5.50 -8.84
C THR A 113 3.43 -5.46 -8.16
N GLU A 114 4.47 -4.94 -8.82
CA GLU A 114 5.78 -4.74 -8.21
C GLU A 114 5.72 -3.86 -6.96
N GLN A 115 5.00 -2.74 -7.02
CA GLN A 115 4.80 -1.87 -5.86
C GLN A 115 4.10 -2.61 -4.72
N MET A 116 3.11 -3.45 -5.00
CA MET A 116 2.39 -4.22 -3.97
C MET A 116 3.25 -5.34 -3.36
N ARG A 117 4.13 -5.96 -4.16
CA ARG A 117 5.15 -6.90 -3.66
C ARG A 117 6.15 -6.18 -2.75
N ALA A 118 6.66 -5.02 -3.16
CA ALA A 118 7.58 -4.20 -2.37
C ALA A 118 6.94 -3.67 -1.09
N HIS A 119 5.64 -3.39 -1.12
CA HIS A 119 4.82 -3.10 0.06
C HIS A 119 4.55 -4.32 0.94
N ARG A 120 5.12 -5.49 0.62
CA ARG A 120 4.99 -6.71 1.41
C ARG A 120 3.54 -7.18 1.57
N SER A 121 2.72 -6.94 0.55
CA SER A 121 1.32 -7.36 0.60
C SER A 121 1.18 -8.88 0.63
N GLY A 122 0.07 -9.36 1.16
CA GLY A 122 -0.27 -10.77 1.23
C GLY A 122 0.17 -11.46 2.53
N PRO A 123 -0.06 -12.78 2.62
CA PRO A 123 0.22 -13.56 3.82
C PRO A 123 1.69 -13.50 4.23
N ASN A 124 1.92 -13.49 5.55
CA ASN A 124 3.25 -13.45 6.17
C ASN A 124 4.10 -12.23 5.75
N GLU A 125 3.46 -11.20 5.20
CA GLU A 125 4.12 -9.99 4.70
C GLU A 125 5.30 -10.30 3.76
N SER A 126 5.10 -11.28 2.89
CA SER A 126 6.12 -11.80 1.96
C SER A 126 6.13 -11.09 0.62
N GLY A 127 5.13 -10.26 0.34
CA GLY A 127 4.89 -9.69 -1.00
C GLY A 127 4.16 -10.64 -1.95
N THR A 128 3.77 -11.84 -1.50
CA THR A 128 3.03 -12.80 -2.33
C THR A 128 1.56 -12.39 -2.46
N ILE A 129 1.11 -12.07 -3.68
CA ILE A 129 -0.24 -11.59 -3.97
C ILE A 129 -0.87 -12.34 -5.14
N THR A 130 -2.20 -12.30 -5.22
CA THR A 130 -2.92 -12.89 -6.37
C THR A 130 -3.05 -11.88 -7.48
N VAL A 131 -2.66 -12.27 -8.70
CA VAL A 131 -2.89 -11.47 -9.92
C VAL A 131 -3.57 -12.35 -10.96
N ARG A 132 -4.65 -11.85 -11.54
CA ARG A 132 -5.34 -12.52 -12.64
C ARG A 132 -5.78 -11.53 -13.71
N GLU A 133 -5.86 -12.03 -14.92
CA GLU A 133 -6.45 -11.32 -16.05
C GLU A 133 -7.83 -11.91 -16.33
N GLU A 134 -8.85 -11.06 -16.32
CA GLU A 134 -10.22 -11.38 -16.73
C GLU A 134 -10.47 -10.79 -18.13
N SER A 135 -11.63 -11.03 -18.73
CA SER A 135 -11.92 -10.54 -20.09
C SER A 135 -11.92 -9.01 -20.16
N ASP A 136 -12.53 -8.35 -19.18
CA ASP A 136 -12.78 -6.89 -19.11
C ASP A 136 -11.76 -6.14 -18.24
N ARG A 137 -11.03 -6.83 -17.36
CA ARG A 137 -10.15 -6.19 -16.36
C ARG A 137 -8.94 -7.03 -15.98
N PHE A 138 -8.00 -6.42 -15.27
CA PHE A 138 -7.02 -7.12 -14.45
C PHE A 138 -7.38 -6.95 -12.98
N VAL A 139 -7.09 -7.98 -12.18
CA VAL A 139 -7.38 -8.00 -10.75
C VAL A 139 -6.11 -8.33 -9.98
N ILE A 140 -5.73 -7.44 -9.06
CA ILE A 140 -4.68 -7.69 -8.06
C ILE A 140 -5.37 -7.77 -6.70
N SER A 141 -5.30 -8.92 -6.03
CA SER A 141 -5.84 -9.05 -4.67
C SER A 141 -4.72 -9.10 -3.64
N CYS A 142 -4.72 -8.12 -2.74
CA CYS A 142 -3.77 -8.02 -1.63
C CYS A 142 -4.47 -8.41 -0.33
N ASP A 143 -4.06 -9.54 0.25
CA ASP A 143 -4.69 -10.09 1.45
C ASP A 143 -3.68 -10.38 2.57
N PRO A 144 -3.34 -9.38 3.42
CA PRO A 144 -3.77 -7.98 3.37
C PRO A 144 -3.01 -7.14 2.34
N CYS A 145 -3.49 -5.91 2.06
CA CYS A 145 -2.61 -4.84 1.60
C CYS A 145 -1.52 -4.58 2.64
N GLY A 146 -0.24 -4.62 2.25
CA GLY A 146 0.88 -4.57 3.19
C GLY A 146 1.15 -3.22 3.86
N ALA A 147 0.30 -2.22 3.62
CA ALA A 147 0.28 -0.97 4.37
C ALA A 147 -1.03 -0.85 5.18
N GLY A 148 -2.06 -0.18 4.65
CA GLY A 148 -3.31 0.05 5.37
C GLY A 148 -4.05 -1.23 5.78
N GLY A 149 -3.99 -2.29 4.97
CA GLY A 149 -4.56 -3.60 5.33
C GLY A 149 -3.85 -4.23 6.54
N ARG A 150 -2.51 -4.24 6.52
CA ARG A 150 -1.67 -4.65 7.64
C ARG A 150 -1.94 -3.81 8.88
N MET A 151 -2.01 -2.49 8.75
CA MET A 151 -2.32 -1.60 9.88
C MET A 151 -3.69 -1.88 10.52
N ARG A 152 -4.69 -2.27 9.72
CA ARG A 152 -6.04 -2.61 10.20
C ARG A 152 -6.13 -3.99 10.86
N ARG A 153 -5.25 -4.93 10.51
CA ARG A 153 -5.23 -6.29 11.08
C ARG A 153 -4.25 -6.44 12.23
N GLY A 154 -3.23 -5.60 12.28
CA GLY A 154 -2.02 -5.88 13.04
C GLY A 154 -0.92 -6.47 12.15
N GLY A 155 0.32 -6.38 12.63
CA GLY A 155 1.48 -6.95 11.95
C GLY A 155 1.57 -8.45 12.26
N GLN A 156 1.51 -9.29 11.23
CA GLN A 156 1.48 -10.76 11.43
C GLN A 156 2.85 -11.30 11.83
N VAL A 157 3.92 -10.69 11.30
CA VAL A 157 5.30 -11.15 11.50
C VAL A 157 5.88 -10.62 12.81
N ASP A 158 5.48 -9.41 13.20
CA ASP A 158 5.92 -8.69 14.38
C ASP A 158 4.94 -8.79 15.56
N ASP A 159 3.82 -9.50 15.39
CA ASP A 159 2.76 -9.69 16.38
C ASP A 159 2.30 -8.37 17.03
N THR A 160 2.02 -7.37 16.19
CA THR A 160 1.57 -6.05 16.64
C THR A 160 0.06 -5.90 16.50
N PRO A 161 -0.63 -5.21 17.43
CA PRO A 161 -2.07 -5.01 17.33
C PRO A 161 -2.44 -4.11 16.12
N PRO A 162 -3.73 -4.08 15.74
CA PRO A 162 -4.25 -3.06 14.85
C PRO A 162 -3.89 -1.66 15.32
N ARG A 163 -3.60 -0.77 14.38
CA ARG A 163 -3.17 0.61 14.67
C ARG A 163 -4.28 1.45 15.29
N THR A 164 -5.52 1.01 15.17
CA THR A 164 -6.69 1.61 15.83
C THR A 164 -6.83 1.22 17.29
N GLU A 165 -6.04 0.27 17.78
CA GLU A 165 -6.07 -0.23 19.16
C GLU A 165 -4.84 0.24 19.95
N ALA A 166 -4.86 0.03 21.27
CA ALA A 166 -3.74 0.36 22.13
C ALA A 166 -2.48 -0.45 21.74
N PRO A 167 -1.28 0.16 21.81
CA PRO A 167 -0.99 1.51 22.33
C PRO A 167 -1.14 2.64 21.29
N PHE A 168 -1.43 2.33 20.03
CA PHE A 168 -1.38 3.28 18.92
C PHE A 168 -2.58 4.23 18.87
N ASN A 169 -3.80 3.68 18.97
CA ASN A 169 -5.07 4.43 18.97
C ASN A 169 -5.23 5.41 17.80
N PHE A 170 -4.77 5.04 16.60
CA PHE A 170 -4.91 5.86 15.39
C PHE A 170 -6.37 5.97 14.94
N GLY A 171 -6.72 7.12 14.35
CA GLY A 171 -8.10 7.47 14.06
C GLY A 171 -8.65 6.87 12.77
N VAL A 172 -9.98 6.94 12.64
CA VAL A 172 -10.73 6.55 11.44
C VAL A 172 -11.78 7.63 11.17
N THR A 173 -12.31 7.68 9.94
CA THR A 173 -13.41 8.62 9.63
C THR A 173 -14.60 8.41 10.55
N ARG A 174 -15.12 9.49 11.14
CA ARG A 174 -16.28 9.50 12.03
C ARG A 174 -17.58 9.57 11.23
N LYS A 175 -17.57 10.24 10.07
CA LYS A 175 -18.70 10.28 9.13
C LYS A 175 -18.36 9.64 7.77
N ALA A 176 -19.41 9.43 6.99
CA ALA A 176 -19.31 9.04 5.59
C ALA A 176 -19.11 10.29 4.72
N TYR A 177 -18.09 10.26 3.87
CA TYR A 177 -17.78 11.32 2.91
C TYR A 177 -17.56 10.74 1.50
N PRO A 178 -17.80 11.52 0.44
CA PRO A 178 -17.44 11.14 -0.93
C PRO A 178 -15.97 10.66 -1.05
N TRP A 179 -15.03 11.35 -0.39
CA TRP A 179 -13.60 11.01 -0.38
C TRP A 179 -13.23 9.81 0.52
N SER A 180 -14.22 9.14 1.11
CA SER A 180 -14.08 7.93 1.94
C SER A 180 -14.94 6.78 1.42
N TRP A 181 -15.19 6.73 0.11
CA TRP A 181 -16.13 5.81 -0.54
C TRP A 181 -17.56 5.85 0.04
N GLY A 182 -17.96 6.97 0.62
CA GLY A 182 -19.25 7.11 1.30
C GLY A 182 -19.35 6.29 2.58
N ARG A 183 -18.22 5.99 3.25
CA ARG A 183 -18.18 5.11 4.43
C ARG A 183 -17.56 5.80 5.65
N LYS A 184 -18.14 5.52 6.81
CA LYS A 184 -17.51 5.77 8.12
C LYS A 184 -16.49 4.66 8.44
N ASN A 185 -15.68 4.90 9.47
CA ASN A 185 -14.68 3.97 10.00
C ASN A 185 -13.55 3.62 9.02
N VAL A 186 -13.36 4.40 7.97
CA VAL A 186 -12.24 4.23 7.05
C VAL A 186 -10.98 4.74 7.73
N SER A 187 -9.94 3.91 7.78
CA SER A 187 -8.61 4.35 8.26
C SER A 187 -8.16 5.59 7.50
N TYR A 188 -7.69 6.62 8.23
CA TYR A 188 -7.20 7.84 7.58
C TYR A 188 -6.06 7.54 6.61
N TYR A 189 -5.20 6.55 6.92
CA TYR A 189 -4.20 6.08 5.99
C TYR A 189 -4.82 5.53 4.70
N CYS A 190 -5.88 4.73 4.78
CA CYS A 190 -6.53 4.14 3.61
C CYS A 190 -7.20 5.18 2.68
N LEU A 191 -7.48 6.40 3.13
CA LEU A 191 -8.16 7.42 2.33
C LEU A 191 -7.40 7.83 1.07
N HIS A 192 -6.06 7.73 1.07
CA HIS A 192 -5.28 8.00 -0.14
C HIS A 192 -5.69 7.08 -1.30
N CYS A 193 -6.17 5.86 -1.01
CA CYS A 193 -6.70 4.96 -2.03
C CYS A 193 -7.95 5.54 -2.71
N SER A 194 -8.89 6.08 -1.94
CA SER A 194 -10.10 6.72 -2.48
C SER A 194 -9.76 8.00 -3.23
N ILE A 195 -8.92 8.85 -2.63
CA ILE A 195 -8.69 10.20 -3.13
C ILE A 195 -7.75 10.19 -4.35
N TRP A 196 -6.60 9.52 -4.25
CA TRP A 196 -5.57 9.59 -5.29
C TRP A 196 -5.88 8.73 -6.51
N HIS A 197 -6.57 7.62 -6.31
CA HIS A 197 -6.75 6.63 -7.38
C HIS A 197 -8.12 6.65 -8.03
N GLU A 198 -9.14 7.16 -7.33
CA GLU A 198 -10.51 7.21 -7.82
C GLU A 198 -10.98 8.66 -7.96
N LEU A 199 -11.12 9.41 -6.86
CA LEU A 199 -11.72 10.74 -6.87
C LEU A 199 -11.00 11.72 -7.79
N ILE A 200 -9.70 11.97 -7.55
CA ILE A 200 -8.94 12.93 -8.35
C ILE A 200 -8.91 12.53 -9.84
N PRO A 201 -8.51 11.30 -10.22
CA PRO A 201 -8.46 10.93 -11.64
C PRO A 201 -9.82 10.92 -12.33
N MET A 202 -10.90 10.54 -11.64
CA MET A 202 -12.25 10.58 -12.19
C MET A 202 -12.76 12.02 -12.34
N MET A 203 -12.45 12.91 -11.42
CA MET A 203 -12.76 14.34 -11.58
C MET A 203 -11.97 14.99 -12.72
N ASP A 204 -10.72 14.57 -12.93
CA ASP A 204 -9.86 15.14 -13.99
C ASP A 204 -10.20 14.59 -15.39
N SER A 205 -10.48 13.30 -15.49
CA SER A 205 -10.54 12.59 -16.78
C SER A 205 -11.72 11.64 -16.95
N GLY A 206 -12.49 11.41 -15.89
CA GLY A 206 -13.57 10.42 -15.87
C GLY A 206 -13.09 8.98 -15.67
N VAL A 207 -11.79 8.75 -15.57
CA VAL A 207 -11.18 7.41 -15.52
C VAL A 207 -10.31 7.27 -14.26
N PRO A 208 -10.52 6.25 -13.41
CA PRO A 208 -9.65 5.99 -12.27
C PRO A 208 -8.29 5.47 -12.72
N THR A 209 -7.26 5.66 -11.89
CA THR A 209 -5.97 4.97 -12.10
C THR A 209 -6.08 3.48 -11.76
N ARG A 210 -6.86 3.18 -10.71
CA ARG A 210 -7.31 1.86 -10.27
C ARG A 210 -8.51 2.03 -9.34
N LEU A 211 -9.32 0.99 -9.20
CA LEU A 211 -10.42 0.95 -8.23
C LEU A 211 -10.07 0.06 -7.05
N VAL A 212 -10.58 0.36 -5.86
CA VAL A 212 -10.55 -0.55 -4.71
C VAL A 212 -11.89 -1.28 -4.56
N ALA A 213 -11.86 -2.60 -4.58
CA ALA A 213 -12.97 -3.49 -4.28
C ALA A 213 -12.67 -4.30 -3.02
N GLU A 214 -13.72 -4.91 -2.45
CA GLU A 214 -13.70 -5.80 -1.28
C GLU A 214 -13.24 -5.17 0.05
N TYR A 215 -12.60 -4.00 0.03
CA TYR A 215 -12.29 -3.22 1.23
C TYR A 215 -13.58 -2.96 2.02
N ASP A 216 -13.60 -3.40 3.27
CA ASP A 216 -14.70 -3.21 4.20
C ASP A 216 -14.16 -2.68 5.52
N PRO A 217 -14.47 -1.43 5.94
CA PRO A 217 -14.10 -0.90 7.25
C PRO A 217 -14.50 -1.79 8.44
N ALA A 218 -15.63 -2.50 8.34
CA ALA A 218 -16.16 -3.33 9.41
C ALA A 218 -15.48 -4.71 9.50
N ASP A 219 -14.86 -5.18 8.41
CA ASP A 219 -14.17 -6.46 8.36
C ASP A 219 -12.71 -6.25 7.90
N PRO A 220 -11.76 -6.14 8.85
CA PRO A 220 -10.36 -6.00 8.50
C PRO A 220 -9.78 -7.23 7.82
N ALA A 221 -10.40 -8.41 7.93
CA ALA A 221 -9.94 -9.64 7.28
C ALA A 221 -10.24 -9.67 5.78
N LYS A 222 -11.11 -8.78 5.26
CA LYS A 222 -11.29 -8.64 3.81
C LYS A 222 -10.03 -8.14 3.11
N PRO A 223 -9.75 -8.62 1.89
CA PRO A 223 -8.62 -8.14 1.10
C PRO A 223 -8.85 -6.70 0.61
N CYS A 224 -7.76 -6.05 0.18
CA CYS A 224 -7.84 -4.88 -0.67
C CYS A 224 -7.63 -5.34 -2.12
N THR A 225 -8.69 -5.40 -2.91
CA THR A 225 -8.61 -5.84 -4.30
C THR A 225 -8.57 -4.64 -5.25
N LEU A 226 -7.55 -4.58 -6.09
CA LEU A 226 -7.31 -3.51 -7.05
C LEU A 226 -7.80 -3.94 -8.43
N LEU A 227 -8.75 -3.18 -9.00
CA LEU A 227 -9.31 -3.45 -10.32
C LEU A 227 -8.76 -2.47 -11.35
N PHE A 228 -8.34 -3.01 -12.48
CA PHE A 228 -7.86 -2.26 -13.63
C PHE A 228 -8.67 -2.65 -14.87
N TYR A 229 -9.77 -1.96 -15.12
CA TYR A 229 -10.57 -2.17 -16.32
C TYR A 229 -9.76 -1.84 -17.59
N LYS A 230 -9.93 -2.68 -18.61
CA LYS A 230 -9.29 -2.53 -19.92
C LYS A 230 -9.96 -1.39 -20.70
N ASP A 231 -11.29 -1.35 -20.68
CA ASP A 231 -12.11 -0.23 -21.15
C ASP A 231 -12.76 0.50 -19.95
N PRO A 232 -12.57 1.82 -19.80
CA PRO A 232 -13.25 2.61 -18.78
C PRO A 232 -14.79 2.54 -18.85
N GLN A 233 -15.38 2.27 -20.01
CA GLN A 233 -16.83 2.14 -20.16
C GLN A 233 -17.41 0.93 -19.41
N ASP A 234 -16.59 -0.10 -19.18
CA ASP A 234 -16.98 -1.30 -18.44
C ASP A 234 -17.03 -1.07 -16.92
N ILE A 235 -16.53 0.06 -16.42
CA ILE A 235 -16.53 0.38 -14.99
C ILE A 235 -17.98 0.53 -14.49
N PRO A 236 -18.42 -0.24 -13.49
CA PRO A 236 -19.77 -0.13 -12.95
C PRO A 236 -20.04 1.26 -12.34
N GLU A 237 -21.28 1.73 -12.47
CA GLU A 237 -21.71 3.05 -11.99
C GLU A 237 -21.50 3.24 -10.48
N GLU A 238 -21.60 2.16 -9.69
CA GLU A 238 -21.37 2.17 -8.24
C GLU A 238 -19.99 2.73 -7.84
N PHE A 239 -18.97 2.57 -8.68
CA PHE A 239 -17.62 3.07 -8.39
C PHE A 239 -17.53 4.59 -8.50
N TYR A 240 -18.43 5.22 -9.26
CA TYR A 240 -18.56 6.68 -9.35
C TYR A 240 -19.47 7.20 -8.23
N THR A 241 -20.64 6.59 -8.05
CA THR A 241 -21.64 7.09 -7.11
C THR A 241 -21.20 6.96 -5.66
N ARG A 242 -20.41 5.93 -5.30
CA ARG A 242 -19.84 5.78 -3.95
C ARG A 242 -18.92 6.92 -3.53
N ILE A 243 -18.31 7.62 -4.49
CA ILE A 243 -17.47 8.78 -4.25
C ILE A 243 -18.17 10.09 -4.66
N GLY A 244 -19.50 10.08 -4.75
CA GLY A 244 -20.31 11.26 -5.02
C GLY A 244 -20.23 11.79 -6.44
N LEU A 245 -19.89 10.94 -7.43
CA LEU A 245 -19.80 11.31 -8.84
C LEU A 245 -20.83 10.56 -9.68
N SER A 246 -21.22 11.16 -10.80
CA SER A 246 -21.96 10.52 -11.88
C SER A 246 -21.00 9.86 -12.86
N LYS A 247 -21.36 8.67 -13.39
CA LYS A 247 -20.58 8.01 -14.43
C LYS A 247 -20.61 8.87 -15.71
N PRO A 248 -19.44 9.26 -16.26
CA PRO A 248 -19.41 10.15 -17.41
C PRO A 248 -19.76 9.44 -18.71
N ALA A 249 -20.17 10.21 -19.71
CA ALA A 249 -20.14 9.75 -21.09
C ALA A 249 -18.68 9.52 -21.54
N PRO A 250 -18.44 8.69 -22.57
CA PRO A 250 -17.08 8.40 -23.05
C PRO A 250 -16.28 9.67 -23.36
N GLY A 251 -15.06 9.76 -22.82
CA GLY A 251 -14.14 10.87 -23.05
C GLY A 251 -14.42 12.15 -22.25
N GLN A 252 -15.34 12.12 -21.28
CA GLN A 252 -15.66 13.28 -20.43
C GLN A 252 -15.21 13.07 -18.97
N PRO A 253 -14.86 14.15 -18.24
CA PRO A 253 -14.69 14.11 -16.80
C PRO A 253 -15.99 13.71 -16.07
N ALA A 254 -15.87 13.03 -14.94
CA ALA A 254 -17.01 12.73 -14.07
C ALA A 254 -17.47 14.00 -13.34
N LYS A 255 -18.78 14.13 -13.11
CA LYS A 255 -19.39 15.31 -12.45
C LYS A 255 -19.93 14.95 -11.07
N PRO A 256 -19.87 15.85 -10.07
CA PRO A 256 -20.52 15.64 -8.79
C PRO A 256 -22.02 15.30 -8.94
N LEU A 257 -22.53 14.45 -8.04
CA LEU A 257 -23.97 14.18 -7.87
C LEU A 257 -24.69 15.34 -7.18
#